data_AF-A0A1V6BUE0-F1
#
_entry.id   AF-A0A1V6BUE0-F1
#
_cell.length_a   1.000
_cell.length_b   1.000
_cell.length_c   1.000
_cell.angle_alpha   90.00
_cell.angle_beta   90.00
_cell.angle_gamma   90.00
#
_symmetry.space_group_name_H-M   'P 1'
#
loop_
_entity.id
_entity.type
_entity.pdbx_description
1 polymer ?
#
loop_
_entity_poly.entity_id
_entity_poly.type
_entity_poly.pdbx_seq_one_letter_code
_entity_poly.pdbx_strand_id
1 'polypeptide(L)'
;MNPIAVAIMGPTGVGKTSLSLELARNDGEIISADSMQVYKYLDVGTAKPDAKDRDKVVHRLIDIITPDKRFSAADFKNLAESFIFEISKKKRFLF
;
A
#
# COMPACT_ATOMS: atom_id res chain seq x y z
N MET A 1 -5.03 -22.04 -3.08
CA MET A 1 -6.01 -21.00 -3.49
C MET A 1 -5.20 -19.81 -3.94
N ASN A 2 -5.34 -19.35 -5.18
CA ASN A 2 -4.57 -18.21 -5.68
C ASN A 2 -5.29 -16.92 -5.26
N PRO A 3 -4.64 -16.00 -4.53
CA PRO A 3 -5.22 -14.72 -4.18
C PRO A 3 -5.54 -13.90 -5.44
N ILE A 4 -6.68 -13.22 -5.45
CA ILE A 4 -7.01 -12.22 -6.46
C ILE A 4 -6.47 -10.88 -5.96
N ALA A 5 -5.59 -10.26 -6.74
CA ALA A 5 -5.01 -8.95 -6.48
C ALA A 5 -5.20 -8.07 -7.71
N VAL A 6 -5.53 -6.80 -7.50
CA VAL A 6 -5.64 -5.80 -8.56
C VAL A 6 -4.47 -4.83 -8.44
N ALA A 7 -3.66 -4.69 -9.48
CA ALA A 7 -2.57 -3.72 -9.51
C ALA A 7 -3.01 -2.43 -10.19
N ILE A 8 -2.96 -1.30 -9.47
CA ILE A 8 -3.32 0.02 -9.99
C ILE A 8 -2.03 0.79 -10.35
N MET A 9 -1.70 0.82 -11.64
CA MET A 9 -0.46 1.44 -12.14
C MET A 9 -0.72 2.73 -12.93
N GLY A 10 0.28 3.62 -12.97
CA GLY A 10 0.22 4.88 -13.72
C GLY A 10 1.17 5.96 -13.16
N PRO A 11 1.39 7.07 -13.89
CA PRO A 11 2.33 8.12 -13.47
C PRO A 11 1.86 8.87 -12.21
N THR A 12 2.77 9.58 -11.55
CA THR A 12 2.44 10.39 -10.37
C THR A 12 1.40 11.46 -10.69
N GLY A 13 0.45 11.69 -9.79
CA GLY A 13 -0.57 12.74 -9.94
C GLY A 13 -1.84 12.37 -10.74
N VAL A 14 -1.93 11.18 -11.35
CA VAL A 14 -3.12 10.77 -12.14
C VAL A 14 -4.31 10.24 -11.32
N GLY A 15 -4.28 10.41 -9.98
CA GLY A 15 -5.41 10.02 -9.12
C GLY A 15 -5.46 8.55 -8.66
N LYS A 16 -4.37 7.79 -8.81
CA LYS A 16 -4.30 6.37 -8.38
C LYS A 16 -4.74 6.15 -6.93
N THR A 17 -4.29 7.01 -6.01
CA THR A 17 -4.65 6.94 -4.59
C THR A 17 -6.16 7.11 -4.38
N SER A 18 -6.79 8.05 -5.09
CA SER A 18 -8.24 8.24 -4.99
C SER A 18 -8.99 7.00 -5.48
N LEU A 19 -8.55 6.40 -6.60
CA LEU A 19 -9.15 5.20 -7.16
C LEU A 19 -8.98 3.99 -6.22
N SER A 20 -7.77 3.78 -5.67
CA SER A 20 -7.53 2.66 -4.77
C SER A 20 -8.36 2.75 -3.49
N LEU A 21 -8.49 3.96 -2.92
CA LEU A 21 -9.36 4.22 -1.78
C LEU A 21 -10.81 3.91 -2.10
N GLU A 22 -11.34 4.35 -3.26
CA GLU A 22 -12.71 4.07 -3.66
C GLU A 22 -12.98 2.57 -3.80
N LEU A 23 -12.08 1.83 -4.45
CA LEU A 23 -12.20 0.39 -4.65
C LEU A 23 -12.10 -0.39 -3.33
N ALA A 24 -11.27 0.07 -2.40
CA ALA A 24 -11.00 -0.63 -1.15
C ALA A 24 -11.97 -0.30 0.00
N ARG A 25 -12.92 0.64 -0.18
CA ARG A 25 -13.90 1.03 0.86
C ARG A 25 -14.72 -0.14 1.43
N ASN A 26 -14.98 -1.17 0.64
CA ASN A 26 -15.79 -2.33 1.04
C ASN A 26 -14.91 -3.53 1.41
N ASP A 27 -14.26 -3.48 2.57
CA ASP A 27 -13.39 -4.54 3.10
C ASP A 27 -12.13 -4.84 2.25
N GLY A 28 -11.64 -3.84 1.51
CA GLY A 28 -10.34 -3.92 0.83
C GLY A 28 -9.18 -3.52 1.73
N GLU A 29 -8.00 -4.03 1.43
CA GLU A 29 -6.73 -3.52 1.96
C GLU A 29 -5.84 -3.08 0.78
N ILE A 30 -5.04 -2.03 0.98
CA ILE A 30 -4.12 -1.49 -0.04
C ILE A 30 -2.69 -1.83 0.34
N ILE A 31 -1.89 -2.34 -0.60
CA ILE A 31 -0.44 -2.46 -0.45
C ILE A 31 0.23 -1.36 -1.28
N SER A 32 0.89 -0.40 -0.63
CA SER A 32 1.63 0.63 -1.38
C SER A 32 2.84 0.01 -2.09
N ALA A 33 2.93 0.21 -3.40
CA ALA A 33 4.08 -0.18 -4.24
C ALA A 33 5.04 1.00 -4.50
N ASP A 34 4.86 2.13 -3.82
CA ASP A 34 5.76 3.27 -3.91
C ASP A 34 6.96 3.08 -2.97
N SER A 35 8.17 3.13 -3.52
CA SER A 35 9.40 2.87 -2.77
C SER A 35 9.74 3.95 -1.75
N MET A 36 9.14 5.14 -1.84
CA MET A 36 9.39 6.27 -0.95
C MET A 36 8.39 6.35 0.20
N GLN A 37 7.17 5.83 0.03
CA GLN A 37 6.13 5.88 1.07
C GLN A 37 6.39 4.96 2.28
N VAL A 38 7.30 3.99 2.13
CA VAL A 38 7.73 3.08 3.21
C VAL A 38 8.44 3.81 4.36
N TYR A 39 8.97 5.01 4.11
CA TYR A 39 9.78 5.77 5.06
C TYR A 39 8.96 6.68 5.96
N LYS A 40 9.11 6.52 7.28
CA LYS A 40 8.53 7.39 8.30
C LYS A 40 8.95 8.85 8.12
N TYR A 41 8.06 9.77 8.53
CA TYR A 41 8.26 11.23 8.59
C TYR A 41 8.35 11.96 7.23
N LEU A 42 8.56 11.24 6.13
CA LEU A 42 8.71 11.83 4.79
C LEU A 42 7.36 12.00 4.08
N ASP A 43 6.38 12.66 4.69
CA ASP A 43 4.99 12.61 4.20
C ASP A 43 4.74 13.46 2.95
N VAL A 44 5.07 14.75 3.00
CA VAL A 44 4.78 15.72 1.93
C VAL A 44 5.57 15.40 0.66
N GLY A 45 6.87 15.14 0.79
CA GLY A 45 7.75 14.89 -0.36
C GLY A 45 7.49 13.58 -1.09
N THR A 46 6.76 12.64 -0.47
CA THR A 46 6.45 11.32 -1.04
C THR A 46 4.96 11.15 -1.37
N ALA A 47 4.20 12.25 -1.27
CA ALA A 47 2.77 12.29 -1.58
C ALA A 47 1.98 11.15 -0.89
N LYS A 48 2.27 10.89 0.40
CA LYS A 48 1.53 9.88 1.15
C LYS A 48 0.05 10.26 1.26
N PRO A 49 -0.85 9.26 1.26
CA PRO A 49 -2.23 9.48 1.67
C PRO A 49 -2.25 10.13 3.06
N ASP A 50 -3.12 11.12 3.25
CA ASP A 50 -3.23 11.82 4.51
C ASP A 50 -3.85 10.93 5.61
N ALA A 51 -3.87 11.41 6.86
CA ALA A 51 -4.45 10.64 7.96
C ALA A 51 -5.93 10.28 7.73
N LYS A 52 -6.71 11.16 7.11
CA LYS A 52 -8.14 10.92 6.86
C LYS A 52 -8.35 9.82 5.83
N ASP A 53 -7.48 9.73 4.84
CA ASP A 53 -7.51 8.66 3.85
C ASP A 53 -7.04 7.33 4.44
N ARG A 54 -5.99 7.36 5.26
CA ARG A 54 -5.48 6.16 5.94
C ARG A 54 -6.43 5.60 7.00
N ASP A 55 -7.32 6.41 7.55
CA ASP A 55 -8.36 5.97 8.48
C ASP A 55 -9.53 5.26 7.76
N LYS A 56 -9.72 5.50 6.45
CA LYS A 56 -10.82 4.89 5.67
C LYS A 56 -10.52 3.45 5.25
N VAL A 57 -9.26 3.14 4.98
CA VAL A 57 -8.82 1.86 4.41
C VAL A 57 -7.49 1.47 5.03
N VAL A 58 -7.27 0.18 5.29
CA VAL A 58 -5.98 -0.29 5.78
C VAL A 58 -4.93 -0.16 4.67
N HIS A 59 -3.89 0.64 4.92
CA HIS A 59 -2.70 0.72 4.08
C HIS A 59 -1.55 -0.09 4.67
N ARG A 60 -0.98 -0.98 3.88
CA ARG A 60 0.26 -1.71 4.15
C ARG A 60 1.44 -1.02 3.43
N LEU A 61 2.65 -1.23 3.96
CA LEU A 61 3.90 -0.67 3.41
C LEU A 61 3.97 0.87 3.38
N ILE A 62 3.28 1.53 4.30
CA ILE A 62 3.46 2.96 4.58
C ILE A 62 4.04 3.11 5.98
N ASP A 63 5.03 3.99 6.16
CA ASP A 63 5.63 4.29 7.47
C ASP A 63 6.20 3.05 8.22
N ILE A 64 6.78 2.10 7.48
CA ILE A 64 7.27 0.84 8.07
C ILE A 64 8.72 0.91 8.54
N ILE A 65 9.54 1.83 8.00
CA ILE A 65 10.96 1.96 8.33
C ILE A 65 11.36 3.42 8.54
N THR A 66 12.47 3.66 9.25
CA THR A 66 13.06 4.99 9.40
C THR A 66 13.96 5.35 8.21
N PRO A 67 14.18 6.65 7.90
CA PRO A 67 14.99 7.08 6.74
C PRO A 67 16.45 6.60 6.72
N ASP A 68 17.02 6.20 7.86
CA ASP A 68 18.38 5.64 7.95
C ASP A 68 18.47 4.18 7.45
N LYS A 69 17.34 3.53 7.18
CA LYS A 69 17.28 2.14 6.71
C LYS A 69 17.21 2.06 5.19
N ARG A 70 17.75 0.98 4.63
CA ARG A 70 17.55 0.65 3.21
C ARG A 70 16.29 -0.18 3.05
N PHE A 71 15.62 0.01 1.91
CA PHE A 71 14.48 -0.81 1.47
C PHE A 71 14.68 -1.18 0.02
N SER A 72 14.70 -2.47 -0.28
CA SER A 72 14.96 -3.00 -1.62
C SER A 72 13.69 -3.59 -2.24
N ALA A 73 13.76 -3.87 -3.54
CA ALA A 73 12.71 -4.62 -4.24
C ALA A 73 12.52 -6.03 -3.66
N ALA A 74 13.58 -6.65 -3.10
CA ALA A 74 13.48 -7.95 -2.44
C ALA A 74 12.70 -7.83 -1.11
N ASP A 75 12.94 -6.76 -0.34
CA ASP A 75 12.20 -6.49 0.89
C ASP A 75 10.72 -6.25 0.60
N PHE A 76 10.42 -5.44 -0.43
CA PHE A 76 9.07 -5.24 -0.93
C PHE A 76 8.40 -6.57 -1.27
N LYS A 77 9.03 -7.40 -2.11
CA LYS A 77 8.49 -8.68 -2.54
C LYS A 77 8.12 -9.55 -1.34
N ASN A 78 9.06 -9.74 -0.41
CA ASN A 78 8.87 -10.62 0.74
C ASN A 78 7.71 -10.15 1.64
N LEU A 79 7.63 -8.84 1.92
CA LEU A 79 6.55 -8.28 2.74
C LEU A 79 5.21 -8.29 2.01
N ALA A 80 5.19 -7.91 0.73
CA ALA A 80 3.98 -7.92 -0.08
C ALA A 80 3.39 -9.33 -0.19
N GLU A 81 4.21 -10.36 -0.45
CA GLU A 81 3.77 -11.77 -0.47
C GLU A 81 3.17 -12.21 0.88
N SER A 82 3.78 -11.78 1.99
CA SER A 82 3.25 -12.05 3.33
C SER A 82 1.87 -11.40 3.55
N PHE A 83 1.71 -10.14 3.17
CA PHE A 83 0.44 -9.43 3.29
C PHE A 83 -0.64 -9.96 2.34
N ILE A 84 -0.28 -10.27 1.09
CA ILE A 84 -1.17 -10.92 0.13
C ILE A 84 -1.77 -12.20 0.73
N PHE A 85 -0.93 -13.02 1.37
CA PHE A 85 -1.38 -14.25 2.02
C PHE A 85 -2.27 -13.99 3.24
N GLU A 86 -1.93 -13.02 4.09
CA GLU A 86 -2.75 -12.61 5.24
C GLU A 86 -4.14 -12.11 4.81
N ILE A 87 -4.19 -11.21 3.82
CA ILE A 87 -5.41 -10.59 3.30
C ILE A 87 -6.30 -11.65 2.63
N SER A 88 -5.70 -12.53 1.84
CA SER A 88 -6.39 -13.65 1.18
C SER A 88 -7.06 -14.59 2.18
N LYS A 89 -6.39 -14.91 3.30
CA LYS A 89 -6.97 -15.71 4.38
C LYS A 89 -8.18 -15.05 5.02
N LYS A 90 -8.19 -13.72 5.12
CA LYS A 90 -9.33 -12.94 5.62
C LYS A 90 -10.47 -12.81 4.59
N LYS A 91 -10.31 -13.35 3.37
CA LYS A 91 -11.25 -13.20 2.24
C LYS A 91 -11.54 -11.75 1.89
N ARG A 92 -10.54 -10.88 2.04
CA ARG A 92 -10.60 -9.46 1.70
C ARG A 92 -10.06 -9.19 0.30
N PHE A 93 -10.52 -8.10 -0.32
CA PHE A 93 -9.99 -7.64 -1.59
C PHE A 93 -8.64 -6.96 -1.39
N LEU A 94 -7.74 -7.13 -2.37
CA LEU A 94 -6.42 -6.52 -2.36
C LEU A 94 -6.24 -5.60 -3.58
N PHE A 95 -5.79 -4.38 -3.30
CA PHE A 95 -5.50 -3.32 -4.27
C PHE A 95 -4.10 -2.73 -4.10
#